data_AF-F0RU60-F1
#
_entry.id   AF-F0RU60-F1
#
_cell.length_a   1.000
_cell.length_b   1.000
_cell.length_c   1.000
_cell.angle_alpha   90.00
_cell.angle_beta   90.00
_cell.angle_gamma   90.00
#
_symmetry.space_group_name_H-M   'P 1'
#
loop_
_entity.id
_entity.type
_entity.pdbx_description
1 polymer ?
#
loop_
_entity_poly.entity_id
_entity_poly.type
_entity_poly.pdbx_seq_one_letter_code
_entity_poly.pdbx_strand_id
1 'polypeptide(L)'
;MFVGREKELSLLETLHSSHTFAYLVLYGRRRVGKTSLLKEFSKSHSVIFYSAQAKNDSLNLADFSKTLQRYFTGTTFGTFSDWQAAFTYVTSQVSEKRVTLIIDEFPFIAEVNQTVKSILQHTIDHQWKDKNLFLILCGSSVSFMETEVMGAKSPLYGRSTSNLELQSFDYLQSAAFFPNYSNEEKLLSYGILGGIPCYLEAFSDASSLPQNIAQNILRMGSFLKDETQNLLKMELRD
;
A
#
# COMPACT_ATOMS: atom_id res chain seq x y z
N MET A 1 13.03 -12.29 -5.90
CA MET A 1 12.21 -13.21 -5.09
C MET A 1 11.45 -12.36 -4.09
N PHE A 2 10.16 -12.58 -3.89
CA PHE A 2 9.40 -11.91 -2.82
C PHE A 2 9.60 -12.71 -1.53
N VAL A 3 9.95 -12.05 -0.42
CA VAL A 3 10.37 -12.70 0.82
C VAL A 3 9.37 -12.38 1.94
N GLY A 4 8.92 -13.43 2.64
CA GLY A 4 8.00 -13.32 3.76
C GLY A 4 6.58 -12.92 3.37
N ARG A 5 5.84 -12.37 4.34
CA ARG A 5 4.46 -11.88 4.23
C ARG A 5 3.40 -12.93 3.91
N GLU A 6 3.66 -14.19 4.25
CA GLU A 6 2.75 -15.31 3.98
C GLU A 6 1.40 -15.13 4.69
N LYS A 7 1.40 -14.59 5.91
CA LYS A 7 0.18 -14.32 6.68
C LYS A 7 -0.63 -13.18 6.06
N GLU A 8 0.05 -12.11 5.65
CA GLU A 8 -0.57 -10.94 5.04
C GLU A 8 -1.13 -11.25 3.64
N LEU A 9 -0.41 -12.04 2.84
CA LEU A 9 -0.91 -12.57 1.57
C LEU A 9 -2.13 -13.46 1.80
N SER A 10 -2.08 -14.39 2.75
CA SER A 10 -3.22 -15.26 3.09
C SER A 10 -4.48 -14.47 3.50
N LEU A 11 -4.31 -13.35 4.22
CA LEU A 11 -5.43 -12.45 4.52
C LEU A 11 -6.00 -11.81 3.23
N LEU A 12 -5.14 -11.33 2.33
CA LEU A 12 -5.59 -10.78 1.04
C LEU A 12 -6.37 -11.80 0.21
N GLU A 13 -5.89 -13.04 0.14
CA GLU A 13 -6.58 -14.15 -0.54
C GLU A 13 -7.95 -14.44 0.09
N THR A 14 -8.01 -14.48 1.43
CA THR A 14 -9.25 -14.71 2.18
C THR A 14 -10.29 -13.62 1.90
N LEU A 15 -9.88 -12.34 1.88
CA LEU A 15 -10.79 -11.22 1.60
C LEU A 15 -11.16 -11.13 0.11
N HIS A 16 -10.24 -11.51 -0.79
CA HIS A 16 -10.48 -11.53 -2.22
C HIS A 16 -11.50 -12.61 -2.61
N SER A 17 -11.40 -13.80 -2.01
CA SER A 17 -12.29 -14.94 -2.25
C SER A 17 -13.71 -14.76 -1.68
N SER A 18 -13.95 -13.72 -0.87
CA SER A 18 -15.30 -13.38 -0.41
C SER A 18 -16.23 -13.05 -1.59
N HIS A 19 -17.45 -13.58 -1.55
CA HIS A 19 -18.50 -13.32 -2.54
C HIS A 19 -19.30 -12.04 -2.29
N THR A 20 -19.01 -11.33 -1.20
CA THR A 20 -19.64 -10.05 -0.83
C THR A 20 -18.60 -8.94 -0.77
N PHE A 21 -19.05 -7.72 -0.49
CA PHE A 21 -18.14 -6.59 -0.32
C PHE A 21 -17.12 -6.87 0.78
N ALA A 22 -15.84 -6.69 0.45
CA ALA A 22 -14.78 -6.66 1.44
C ALA A 22 -14.06 -5.31 1.37
N TYR A 23 -13.72 -4.76 2.52
CA TYR A 23 -12.93 -3.53 2.63
C TYR A 23 -11.77 -3.75 3.60
N LEU A 24 -10.55 -3.65 3.09
CA LEU A 24 -9.31 -3.68 3.87
C LEU A 24 -8.70 -2.29 3.97
N VAL A 25 -8.35 -1.88 5.19
CA VAL A 25 -7.41 -0.79 5.43
C VAL A 25 -6.02 -1.38 5.65
N LEU A 26 -5.09 -1.14 4.73
CA LEU A 26 -3.69 -1.56 4.84
C LEU A 26 -2.81 -0.35 5.14
N TYR A 27 -2.21 -0.28 6.32
CA TYR A 27 -1.38 0.86 6.70
C TYR A 27 -0.08 0.41 7.34
N GLY A 28 0.83 1.33 7.58
CA GLY A 28 2.12 1.03 8.17
C GLY A 28 3.16 2.02 7.70
N ARG A 29 4.29 2.08 8.39
CA ARG A 29 5.33 3.08 8.14
C ARG A 29 5.86 3.02 6.70
N ARG A 30 6.53 4.08 6.25
CA ARG A 30 7.22 4.06 4.95
C ARG A 30 8.19 2.87 4.88
N ARG A 31 8.32 2.27 3.69
CA ARG A 31 9.31 1.22 3.35
C ARG A 31 9.13 -0.16 3.96
N VAL A 32 8.09 -0.38 4.75
CA VAL A 32 7.71 -1.71 5.26
C VAL A 32 7.18 -2.67 4.18
N GLY A 33 7.07 -2.22 2.92
CA GLY A 33 6.77 -3.09 1.77
C GLY A 33 5.30 -3.19 1.37
N LYS A 34 4.44 -2.24 1.74
CA LYS A 34 2.99 -2.25 1.43
C LYS A 34 2.70 -2.38 -0.08
N THR A 35 3.25 -1.47 -0.89
CA THR A 35 3.09 -1.51 -2.35
C THR A 35 3.66 -2.81 -2.94
N SER A 36 4.77 -3.32 -2.39
CA SER A 36 5.36 -4.60 -2.84
C SER A 36 4.44 -5.78 -2.54
N LEU A 37 3.84 -5.84 -1.34
CA LEU A 37 2.84 -6.84 -0.95
C LEU A 37 1.63 -6.82 -1.89
N LEU A 38 1.07 -5.63 -2.13
CA LEU A 38 -0.09 -5.47 -3.02
C LEU A 38 0.26 -5.84 -4.46
N LYS A 39 1.45 -5.50 -4.95
CA LYS A 39 1.93 -5.91 -6.28
C LYS A 39 2.14 -7.41 -6.38
N GLU A 40 2.63 -8.07 -5.33
CA GLU A 40 2.77 -9.52 -5.30
C GLU A 40 1.41 -10.20 -5.42
N PHE A 41 0.44 -9.77 -4.60
CA PHE A 41 -0.94 -10.22 -4.67
C PHE A 41 -1.58 -9.97 -6.05
N SER A 42 -1.23 -8.86 -6.70
CA SER A 42 -1.73 -8.50 -8.04
C SER A 42 -1.20 -9.39 -9.16
N LYS A 43 -0.18 -10.24 -8.94
CA LYS A 43 0.35 -11.13 -9.98
C LYS A 43 -0.59 -12.29 -10.30
N SER A 44 -1.34 -12.75 -9.30
CA SER A 44 -2.30 -13.86 -9.41
C SER A 44 -3.74 -13.40 -9.62
N HIS A 45 -4.01 -12.10 -9.51
CA HIS A 45 -5.36 -11.54 -9.52
C HIS A 45 -5.51 -10.40 -10.52
N SER A 46 -6.65 -10.36 -11.20
CA SER A 46 -7.04 -9.19 -11.98
C SER A 46 -7.50 -8.08 -11.04
N VAL A 47 -6.67 -7.05 -10.88
CA VAL A 47 -6.92 -5.94 -9.96
C VAL A 47 -6.83 -4.59 -10.67
N ILE A 48 -7.58 -3.63 -10.16
CA ILE A 48 -7.43 -2.21 -10.47
C ILE A 48 -6.43 -1.66 -9.45
N PHE A 49 -5.22 -1.36 -9.90
CA PHE A 49 -4.18 -0.77 -9.04
C PHE A 49 -4.01 0.71 -9.35
N TYR A 50 -4.48 1.58 -8.46
CA TYR A 50 -4.24 3.02 -8.52
C TYR A 50 -3.31 3.45 -7.39
N SER A 51 -2.25 4.19 -7.73
CA SER A 51 -1.33 4.78 -6.75
C SER A 51 -1.50 6.30 -6.79
N ALA A 52 -2.05 6.85 -5.72
CA ALA A 52 -2.23 8.29 -5.58
C ALA A 52 -0.89 8.98 -5.39
N GLN A 53 -0.83 10.25 -5.79
CA GLN A 53 0.39 11.06 -5.72
C GLN A 53 0.12 12.36 -4.97
N ALA A 54 1.17 12.92 -4.36
CA ALA A 54 1.15 14.24 -3.74
C ALA A 54 1.00 15.36 -4.81
N LYS A 55 -0.22 15.51 -5.32
CA LYS A 55 -0.62 16.47 -6.33
C LYS A 55 -2.07 16.88 -6.09
N ASN A 56 -2.55 17.87 -6.83
CA ASN A 56 -3.92 18.34 -6.67
C ASN A 56 -4.96 17.24 -6.98
N ASP A 57 -6.17 17.44 -6.44
CA ASP A 57 -7.26 16.47 -6.51
C ASP A 57 -7.68 16.15 -7.96
N SER A 58 -7.76 17.17 -8.84
CA SER A 58 -8.20 16.97 -10.22
C SER A 58 -7.22 16.14 -11.05
N LEU A 59 -5.91 16.27 -10.81
CA LEU A 59 -4.90 15.43 -11.45
C LEU A 59 -4.92 13.99 -10.90
N ASN A 60 -5.23 13.79 -9.62
CA ASN A 60 -5.44 12.46 -9.06
C ASN A 60 -6.71 11.81 -9.66
N LEU A 61 -7.82 12.55 -9.73
CA LEU A 61 -9.05 12.08 -10.36
C LEU A 61 -8.85 11.75 -11.84
N ALA A 62 -8.07 12.55 -12.58
CA ALA A 62 -7.75 12.29 -13.98
C ALA A 62 -6.99 10.97 -14.18
N ASP A 63 -6.01 10.68 -13.33
CA ASP A 63 -5.26 9.43 -13.42
C ASP A 63 -6.08 8.24 -12.93
N PHE A 64 -6.86 8.41 -11.86
CA PHE A 64 -7.80 7.39 -11.40
C PHE A 64 -8.80 7.04 -12.51
N SER A 65 -9.33 8.05 -13.21
CA SER A 65 -10.23 7.86 -14.35
C SER A 65 -9.59 6.99 -15.42
N LYS A 66 -8.36 7.31 -15.84
CA LYS A 66 -7.63 6.52 -16.84
C LYS A 66 -7.36 5.10 -16.38
N THR A 67 -7.02 4.90 -15.11
CA THR A 67 -6.79 3.56 -14.53
C THR A 67 -8.05 2.71 -14.56
N LEU A 68 -9.20 3.24 -14.15
CA LEU A 68 -10.48 2.54 -14.22
C LEU A 68 -10.84 2.18 -15.67
N GLN A 69 -10.79 3.15 -16.58
CA GLN A 69 -11.20 2.96 -17.96
C GLN A 69 -10.33 1.95 -18.70
N ARG A 70 -9.00 2.00 -18.50
CA ARG A 70 -8.08 1.02 -19.08
C ARG A 70 -8.36 -0.39 -18.59
N TYR A 71 -8.65 -0.55 -17.30
CA TYR A 71 -8.95 -1.86 -16.73
C TYR A 71 -10.22 -2.46 -17.33
N PHE A 72 -11.31 -1.68 -17.40
CA PHE A 72 -12.60 -2.20 -17.86
C PHE A 72 -12.77 -2.26 -19.37
N THR A 73 -12.12 -1.37 -20.13
CA THR A 73 -12.36 -1.21 -21.58
C THR A 73 -11.12 -1.35 -22.46
N GLY A 74 -9.91 -1.35 -21.87
CA GLY A 74 -8.65 -1.27 -22.62
C GLY A 74 -8.35 0.10 -23.22
N THR A 75 -9.22 1.11 -23.05
CA THR A 75 -9.07 2.46 -23.62
C THR A 75 -9.27 3.55 -22.58
N THR A 76 -9.04 4.81 -22.96
CA THR A 76 -9.33 5.99 -22.13
C THR A 76 -10.16 6.99 -22.92
N PHE A 77 -11.23 7.51 -22.32
CA PHE A 77 -12.19 8.40 -22.96
C PHE A 77 -12.42 9.71 -22.20
N GLY A 78 -11.62 9.99 -21.18
CA GLY A 78 -11.59 11.28 -20.50
C GLY A 78 -11.49 11.16 -18.99
N THR A 79 -11.72 12.28 -18.30
CA THR A 79 -11.75 12.36 -16.84
C THR A 79 -13.19 12.40 -16.35
N PHE A 80 -13.49 11.67 -15.26
CA PHE A 80 -14.79 11.78 -14.60
C PHE A 80 -15.01 13.19 -14.04
N SER A 81 -16.26 13.63 -13.92
CA SER A 81 -16.58 14.97 -13.38
C SER A 81 -16.09 15.16 -11.94
N ASP A 82 -16.17 14.09 -11.15
CA ASP A 82 -15.85 14.05 -9.74
C ASP A 82 -15.63 12.59 -9.28
N TRP A 83 -15.24 12.43 -8.02
CA TRP A 83 -15.05 11.10 -7.41
C TRP A 83 -16.34 10.28 -7.32
N GLN A 84 -17.51 10.92 -7.19
CA GLN A 84 -18.79 10.21 -7.14
C GLN A 84 -19.09 9.54 -8.49
N ALA A 85 -18.86 10.25 -9.60
CA ALA A 85 -18.97 9.70 -10.95
C ALA A 85 -17.97 8.56 -11.17
N ALA A 86 -16.73 8.69 -10.69
CA ALA A 86 -15.73 7.64 -10.79
C ALA A 86 -16.14 6.36 -10.02
N PHE A 87 -16.61 6.50 -8.77
CA PHE A 87 -17.07 5.34 -8.00
C PHE A 87 -18.38 4.75 -8.55
N THR A 88 -19.28 5.58 -9.07
CA THR A 88 -20.50 5.12 -9.76
C THR A 88 -20.14 4.30 -10.99
N TYR A 89 -19.11 4.70 -11.73
CA TYR A 89 -18.59 3.91 -12.84
C TYR A 89 -18.10 2.54 -12.36
N VAL A 90 -17.31 2.46 -11.27
CA VAL A 90 -16.94 1.17 -10.67
C VAL A 90 -18.17 0.34 -10.36
N THR A 91 -19.17 0.91 -9.67
CA THR A 91 -20.44 0.21 -9.35
C THR A 91 -21.11 -0.39 -10.59
N SER A 92 -21.12 0.35 -11.71
CA SER A 92 -21.73 -0.10 -12.96
C SER A 92 -21.01 -1.27 -13.63
N GLN A 93 -19.70 -1.42 -13.38
CA GLN A 93 -18.87 -2.46 -13.97
C GLN A 93 -18.80 -3.73 -13.09
N VAL A 94 -19.11 -3.62 -11.79
CA VAL A 94 -19.13 -4.79 -10.89
C VAL A 94 -20.40 -5.62 -11.13
N SER A 95 -20.20 -6.82 -11.67
CA SER A 95 -21.21 -7.84 -11.93
C SER A 95 -20.92 -9.10 -11.10
N GLU A 96 -20.92 -10.29 -11.71
CA GLU A 96 -20.66 -11.56 -11.02
C GLU A 96 -19.18 -11.79 -10.71
N LYS A 97 -18.28 -11.31 -11.58
CA LYS A 97 -16.83 -11.48 -11.37
C LYS A 97 -16.32 -10.55 -10.28
N ARG A 98 -15.43 -11.08 -9.43
CA ARG A 98 -14.76 -10.31 -8.37
C ARG A 98 -13.96 -9.18 -8.99
N VAL A 99 -14.21 -7.95 -8.56
CA VAL A 99 -13.35 -6.79 -8.85
C VAL A 99 -12.56 -6.47 -7.61
N THR A 100 -11.25 -6.30 -7.72
CA THR A 100 -10.43 -5.75 -6.63
C THR A 100 -9.95 -4.36 -7.00
N LEU A 101 -10.27 -3.38 -6.16
CA LEU A 101 -9.88 -1.98 -6.29
C LEU A 101 -8.87 -1.64 -5.20
N ILE A 102 -7.65 -1.33 -5.61
CA ILE A 102 -6.54 -0.92 -4.75
C ILE A 102 -6.31 0.58 -4.97
N ILE A 103 -6.41 1.35 -3.90
CA ILE A 103 -6.03 2.77 -3.85
C ILE A 103 -4.85 2.89 -2.89
N ASP A 104 -3.64 2.88 -3.45
CA ASP A 104 -2.38 3.04 -2.73
C ASP A 104 -2.09 4.52 -2.46
N GLU A 105 -1.52 4.80 -1.29
CA GLU A 105 -1.33 6.14 -0.72
C GLU A 105 -2.61 7.02 -0.73
N PHE A 106 -3.75 6.44 -0.32
CA PHE A 106 -5.04 7.14 -0.14
C PHE A 106 -4.96 8.49 0.61
N PRO A 107 -4.07 8.69 1.61
CA PRO A 107 -3.90 10.00 2.24
C PRO A 107 -3.69 11.15 1.24
N PHE A 108 -2.97 10.92 0.13
CA PHE A 108 -2.75 11.96 -0.88
C PHE A 108 -4.01 12.46 -1.59
N ILE A 109 -5.10 11.69 -1.57
CA ILE A 109 -6.41 12.15 -2.04
C ILE A 109 -7.16 12.80 -0.88
N ALA A 110 -7.28 12.08 0.24
CA ALA A 110 -8.19 12.45 1.31
C ALA A 110 -7.73 13.66 2.16
N GLU A 111 -6.44 13.97 2.18
CA GLU A 111 -5.91 15.21 2.78
C GLU A 111 -6.26 16.43 1.93
N VAL A 112 -6.20 16.31 0.60
CA VAL A 112 -6.47 17.42 -0.35
C VAL A 112 -7.97 17.63 -0.53
N ASN A 113 -8.74 16.54 -0.59
CA ASN A 113 -10.20 16.56 -0.75
C ASN A 113 -10.87 15.75 0.35
N GLN A 114 -11.24 16.42 1.44
CA GLN A 114 -11.89 15.79 2.60
C GLN A 114 -13.26 15.17 2.27
N THR A 115 -13.93 15.63 1.20
CA THR A 115 -15.25 15.12 0.81
C THR A 115 -15.19 13.69 0.26
N VAL A 116 -14.04 13.24 -0.25
CA VAL A 116 -13.89 11.90 -0.85
C VAL A 116 -14.26 10.78 0.12
N LYS A 117 -13.98 10.98 1.42
CA LYS A 117 -14.30 10.01 2.48
C LYS A 117 -15.82 9.85 2.62
N SER A 118 -16.56 10.95 2.58
CA SER A 118 -18.03 10.95 2.66
C SER A 118 -18.67 10.41 1.38
N ILE A 119 -18.10 10.71 0.21
CA ILE A 119 -18.55 10.13 -1.07
C ILE A 119 -18.37 8.61 -1.02
N LEU A 120 -17.19 8.15 -0.64
CA LEU A 120 -16.88 6.72 -0.55
C LEU A 120 -17.75 6.01 0.51
N GLN A 121 -17.99 6.65 1.66
CA GLN A 121 -18.94 6.17 2.66
C GLN A 121 -20.32 5.93 2.05
N HIS A 122 -20.89 6.94 1.38
CA HIS A 122 -22.20 6.85 0.75
C HIS A 122 -22.23 5.74 -0.32
N THR A 123 -21.18 5.63 -1.14
CA THR A 123 -21.07 4.55 -2.13
C THR A 123 -21.02 3.17 -1.46
N ILE A 124 -20.22 2.99 -0.41
CA ILE A 124 -20.15 1.73 0.33
C ILE A 124 -21.53 1.37 0.87
N ASP A 125 -22.17 2.31 1.57
CA ASP A 125 -23.41 2.05 2.30
C ASP A 125 -24.61 1.75 1.41
N HIS A 126 -24.67 2.33 0.20
CA HIS A 126 -25.84 2.24 -0.68
C HIS A 126 -25.61 1.45 -1.96
N GLN A 127 -24.36 1.22 -2.38
CA GLN A 127 -24.08 0.62 -3.69
C GLN A 127 -23.17 -0.61 -3.62
N TRP A 128 -22.21 -0.67 -2.68
CA TRP A 128 -21.20 -1.73 -2.72
C TRP A 128 -21.45 -2.89 -1.78
N LYS A 129 -22.20 -2.77 -0.67
CA LYS A 129 -22.39 -3.84 0.33
C LYS A 129 -22.71 -5.22 -0.26
N ASP A 130 -23.56 -5.28 -1.28
CA ASP A 130 -23.99 -6.54 -1.92
C ASP A 130 -23.26 -6.84 -3.23
N LYS A 131 -22.16 -6.13 -3.51
CA LYS A 131 -21.37 -6.28 -4.74
C LYS A 131 -20.18 -7.20 -4.54
N ASN A 132 -19.80 -7.88 -5.60
CA ASN A 132 -18.58 -8.69 -5.63
C ASN A 132 -17.33 -7.81 -5.82
N LEU A 133 -17.10 -6.88 -4.88
CA LEU A 133 -16.01 -5.91 -4.88
C LEU A 133 -15.13 -6.03 -3.63
N PHE A 134 -13.82 -6.07 -3.83
CA PHE A 134 -12.80 -5.95 -2.78
C PHE A 134 -12.15 -4.57 -2.87
N LEU A 135 -12.38 -3.71 -1.88
CA LEU A 135 -11.69 -2.43 -1.73
C LEU A 135 -10.47 -2.60 -0.81
N ILE A 136 -9.31 -2.11 -1.26
CA ILE A 136 -8.12 -1.94 -0.42
C ILE A 136 -7.73 -0.46 -0.44
N LEU A 137 -7.82 0.20 0.72
CA LEU A 137 -7.22 1.52 0.92
C LEU A 137 -5.89 1.35 1.62
N CYS A 138 -4.82 1.85 1.02
CA CYS A 138 -3.47 1.77 1.57
C CYS A 138 -2.87 3.15 1.86
N GLY A 139 -2.05 3.28 2.91
CA GLY A 139 -1.39 4.55 3.23
C GLY A 139 -0.15 4.41 4.10
N SER A 140 0.87 5.22 3.82
CA SER A 140 2.10 5.28 4.61
C SER A 140 2.04 6.22 5.83
N SER A 141 1.09 7.16 5.84
CA SER A 141 0.83 8.04 6.98
C SER A 141 0.01 7.31 8.04
N VAL A 142 0.69 6.65 8.99
CA VAL A 142 0.04 5.83 10.03
C VAL A 142 -0.97 6.65 10.82
N SER A 143 -0.59 7.85 11.27
CA SER A 143 -1.47 8.76 12.02
C SER A 143 -2.73 9.10 11.22
N PHE A 144 -2.60 9.49 9.94
CA PHE A 144 -3.76 9.78 9.09
C PHE A 144 -4.66 8.56 8.91
N MET A 145 -4.08 7.38 8.67
CA MET A 145 -4.88 6.16 8.51
C MET A 145 -5.63 5.81 9.80
N GLU A 146 -5.01 5.97 10.96
CA GLU A 146 -5.63 5.74 12.28
C GLU A 146 -6.71 6.77 12.63
N THR A 147 -6.48 8.06 12.37
CA THR A 147 -7.40 9.13 12.80
C THR A 147 -8.44 9.47 11.75
N GLU A 148 -8.02 9.65 10.49
CA GLU A 148 -8.85 10.20 9.42
C GLU A 148 -9.56 9.15 8.59
N VAL A 149 -9.07 7.90 8.59
CA VAL A 149 -9.72 6.76 7.91
C VAL A 149 -10.43 5.86 8.91
N MET A 150 -9.72 5.38 9.94
CA MET A 150 -10.24 4.45 10.94
C MET A 150 -10.73 5.09 12.24
N GLY A 151 -10.58 6.41 12.42
CA GLY A 151 -10.96 7.07 13.66
C GLY A 151 -12.47 7.24 13.79
N ALA A 152 -12.97 7.33 15.03
CA ALA A 152 -14.41 7.36 15.32
C ALA A 152 -15.20 8.50 14.64
N LYS A 153 -14.53 9.61 14.27
CA LYS A 153 -15.12 10.75 13.56
C LYS A 153 -15.06 10.61 12.03
N SER A 154 -14.34 9.62 11.51
CA SER A 154 -14.19 9.38 10.08
C SER A 154 -15.51 8.91 9.47
N PRO A 155 -15.90 9.40 8.27
CA PRO A 155 -16.99 8.80 7.50
C PRO A 155 -16.77 7.29 7.22
N LEU A 156 -15.53 6.83 7.16
CA LEU A 156 -15.20 5.43 6.87
C LEU A 156 -15.16 4.55 8.14
N TYR A 157 -15.39 5.13 9.32
CA TYR A 157 -15.39 4.40 10.59
C TYR A 157 -16.37 3.22 10.57
N GLY A 158 -15.92 2.07 11.08
CA GLY A 158 -16.75 0.86 11.22
C GLY A 158 -17.16 0.17 9.92
N ARG A 159 -16.63 0.57 8.77
CA ARG A 159 -16.99 -0.01 7.45
C ARG A 159 -15.96 -0.99 6.90
N SER A 160 -14.73 -0.94 7.41
CA SER A 160 -13.68 -1.90 7.08
C SER A 160 -14.07 -3.30 7.57
N THR A 161 -13.97 -4.28 6.68
CA THR A 161 -14.05 -5.71 7.02
C THR A 161 -12.83 -6.14 7.82
N SER A 162 -11.66 -5.59 7.51
CA SER A 162 -10.41 -5.88 8.20
C SER A 162 -9.46 -4.68 8.14
N ASN A 163 -8.56 -4.61 9.12
CA ASN A 163 -7.49 -3.62 9.18
C ASN A 163 -6.17 -4.38 9.37
N LEU A 164 -5.16 -4.02 8.58
CA LEU A 164 -3.83 -4.62 8.64
C LEU A 164 -2.77 -3.53 8.78
N GLU A 165 -2.11 -3.49 9.94
CA GLU A 165 -0.86 -2.75 10.09
C GLU A 165 0.31 -3.63 9.58
N LEU A 166 0.93 -3.22 8.49
CA LEU A 166 2.11 -3.87 7.96
C LEU A 166 3.35 -3.41 8.76
N GLN A 167 3.79 -4.26 9.66
CA GLN A 167 4.96 -4.01 10.51
C GLN A 167 6.27 -4.39 9.81
N SER A 168 7.40 -3.94 10.36
CA SER A 168 8.73 -4.42 9.96
C SER A 168 8.83 -5.93 10.20
N PHE A 169 9.70 -6.59 9.43
CA PHE A 169 10.03 -7.99 9.62
C PHE A 169 10.65 -8.26 10.99
N ASP A 170 10.38 -9.45 11.52
CA ASP A 170 11.14 -9.97 12.64
C ASP A 170 12.53 -10.46 12.17
N TYR A 171 13.31 -11.00 13.11
CA TYR A 171 14.63 -11.55 12.82
C TYR A 171 14.58 -12.68 11.78
N LEU A 172 13.63 -13.62 11.88
CA LEU A 172 13.58 -14.80 11.02
C LEU A 172 13.23 -14.42 9.58
N GLN A 173 12.27 -13.52 9.42
CA GLN A 173 11.89 -12.97 8.12
C GLN A 173 13.04 -12.15 7.51
N SER A 174 13.75 -11.37 8.32
CA SER A 174 14.91 -10.59 7.86
C SER A 174 16.08 -11.48 7.46
N ALA A 175 16.34 -12.55 8.22
CA ALA A 175 17.40 -13.52 7.93
C ALA A 175 17.20 -14.24 6.58
N ALA A 176 15.95 -14.36 6.11
CA ALA A 176 15.62 -14.94 4.81
C ALA A 176 16.11 -14.10 3.62
N PHE A 177 16.46 -12.82 3.81
CA PHE A 177 17.07 -11.99 2.77
C PHE A 177 18.54 -12.35 2.50
N PHE A 178 19.19 -13.05 3.44
CA PHE A 178 20.63 -13.33 3.37
C PHE A 178 20.92 -14.82 3.49
N PRO A 179 20.39 -15.70 2.63
CA PRO A 179 20.54 -17.14 2.76
C PRO A 179 22.00 -17.61 2.89
N ASN A 180 22.94 -16.93 2.23
CA ASN A 180 24.36 -17.29 2.20
C ASN A 180 25.17 -16.81 3.42
N TYR A 181 24.58 -15.98 4.28
CA TYR A 181 25.22 -15.53 5.51
C TYR A 181 25.15 -16.58 6.62
N SER A 182 26.19 -16.59 7.46
CA SER A 182 26.16 -17.29 8.74
C SER A 182 25.07 -16.74 9.67
N ASN A 183 24.70 -17.49 10.71
CA ASN A 183 23.70 -17.02 11.68
C ASN A 183 24.17 -15.75 12.41
N GLU A 184 25.48 -15.62 12.64
CA GLU A 184 26.06 -14.40 13.23
C GLU A 184 25.91 -13.20 12.29
N GLU A 185 26.26 -13.36 11.01
CA GLU A 185 26.11 -12.29 10.02
C GLU A 185 24.64 -11.91 9.78
N LYS A 186 23.71 -12.87 9.81
CA LYS A 186 22.26 -12.61 9.76
C LYS A 186 21.80 -11.78 10.96
N LEU A 187 22.24 -12.15 12.16
CA LEU A 187 21.92 -11.41 13.38
C LEU A 187 22.47 -9.99 13.34
N LEU A 188 23.73 -9.82 12.92
CA LEU A 188 24.35 -8.51 12.78
C LEU A 188 23.65 -7.68 11.70
N SER A 189 23.28 -8.27 10.57
CA SER A 189 22.55 -7.58 9.50
C SER A 189 21.19 -7.08 10.00
N TYR A 190 20.45 -7.90 10.74
CA TYR A 190 19.21 -7.47 11.40
C TYR A 190 19.45 -6.36 12.44
N GLY A 191 20.54 -6.45 13.23
CA GLY A 191 20.91 -5.40 14.18
C GLY A 191 21.24 -4.06 13.51
N ILE A 192 21.81 -4.07 12.31
CA ILE A 192 22.18 -2.87 11.55
C ILE A 192 21.00 -2.29 10.79
N LEU A 193 20.24 -3.12 10.08
CA LEU A 193 19.20 -2.71 9.13
C LEU A 193 17.79 -2.74 9.74
N GLY A 194 17.63 -3.39 10.90
CA GLY A 194 16.32 -3.73 11.44
C GLY A 194 15.56 -4.70 10.54
N GLY A 195 14.23 -4.62 10.61
CA GLY A 195 13.32 -5.42 9.79
C GLY A 195 12.71 -4.68 8.60
N ILE A 196 13.31 -3.58 8.13
CA ILE A 196 12.73 -2.80 7.03
C ILE A 196 13.16 -3.42 5.69
N PRO A 197 12.23 -3.96 4.88
CA PRO A 197 12.55 -4.65 3.63
C PRO A 197 13.46 -3.84 2.70
N CYS A 198 13.15 -2.56 2.54
CA CYS A 198 13.94 -1.67 1.68
C CYS A 198 15.39 -1.49 2.15
N TYR A 199 15.66 -1.63 3.45
CA TYR A 199 17.03 -1.58 3.98
C TYR A 199 17.73 -2.92 3.85
N LEU A 200 17.00 -4.02 4.08
CA LEU A 200 17.49 -5.38 3.87
C LEU A 200 17.93 -5.61 2.42
N GLU A 201 17.14 -5.12 1.45
CA GLU A 201 17.45 -5.17 0.01
C GLU A 201 18.70 -4.36 -0.40
N ALA A 202 19.14 -3.41 0.45
CA ALA A 202 20.35 -2.65 0.17
C ALA A 202 21.63 -3.46 0.42
N PHE A 203 21.57 -4.54 1.18
CA PHE A 203 22.71 -5.44 1.40
C PHE A 203 22.62 -6.64 0.46
N SER A 204 23.78 -7.15 0.04
CA SER A 204 23.89 -8.39 -0.72
C SER A 204 24.67 -9.43 0.08
N ASP A 205 24.10 -10.63 0.23
CA ASP A 205 24.78 -11.75 0.89
C ASP A 205 25.89 -12.40 0.07
N ALA A 206 26.14 -11.90 -1.15
CA ALA A 206 27.33 -12.22 -1.95
C ALA A 206 28.57 -11.38 -1.55
N SER A 207 28.38 -10.32 -0.77
CA SER A 207 29.45 -9.47 -0.23
C SER A 207 29.59 -9.69 1.27
N SER A 208 30.78 -9.47 1.85
CA SER A 208 30.93 -9.55 3.31
C SER A 208 30.22 -8.39 4.01
N LEU A 209 29.85 -8.58 5.27
CA LEU A 209 29.16 -7.54 6.04
C LEU A 209 29.95 -6.20 6.08
N PRO A 210 31.29 -6.18 6.29
CA PRO A 210 32.06 -4.94 6.21
C PRO A 210 32.01 -4.26 4.83
N GLN A 211 31.97 -5.04 3.74
CA GLN A 211 31.84 -4.49 2.38
C GLN A 211 30.48 -3.82 2.19
N ASN A 212 29.39 -4.47 2.64
CA ASN A 212 28.05 -3.89 2.61
C ASN A 212 27.97 -2.59 3.41
N ILE A 213 28.54 -2.55 4.61
CA ILE A 213 28.58 -1.33 5.44
C ILE A 213 29.33 -0.21 4.70
N ALA A 214 30.52 -0.52 4.18
CA ALA A 214 31.34 0.47 3.49
C ALA A 214 30.63 1.06 2.26
N GLN A 215 29.97 0.22 1.46
CA GLN A 215 29.36 0.62 0.20
C GLN A 215 27.97 1.25 0.36
N ASN A 216 27.14 0.71 1.26
CA ASN A 216 25.72 1.07 1.35
C ASN A 216 25.42 2.05 2.49
N ILE A 217 26.27 2.13 3.52
CA ILE A 217 26.07 3.03 4.68
C ILE A 217 27.11 4.16 4.73
N LEU A 218 28.41 3.85 4.53
CA LEU A 218 29.46 4.85 4.77
C LEU A 218 29.78 5.70 3.54
N ARG A 219 29.65 5.15 2.33
CA ARG A 219 29.93 5.83 1.07
C ARG A 219 29.05 7.08 0.92
N MET A 220 29.64 8.19 0.51
CA MET A 220 28.88 9.40 0.20
C MET A 220 27.89 9.16 -0.94
N GLY A 221 26.66 9.66 -0.77
CA GLY A 221 25.56 9.45 -1.72
C GLY A 221 25.00 8.02 -1.73
N SER A 222 25.34 7.17 -0.75
CA SER A 222 24.64 5.91 -0.58
C SER A 222 23.28 6.15 0.06
N PHE A 223 22.30 5.35 -0.38
CA PHE A 223 20.92 5.46 0.03
C PHE A 223 20.71 5.43 1.54
N LEU A 224 21.32 4.46 2.25
CA LEU A 224 21.13 4.32 3.70
C LEU A 224 21.79 5.45 4.49
N LYS A 225 22.82 6.12 3.93
CA LYS A 225 23.49 7.24 4.59
C LYS A 225 22.58 8.47 4.71
N ASP A 226 21.93 8.80 3.60
CA ASP A 226 21.07 9.98 3.51
C ASP A 226 19.66 9.71 4.08
N GLU A 227 19.38 8.45 4.39
CA GLU A 227 18.03 8.00 4.69
C GLU A 227 17.42 8.64 5.93
N THR A 228 18.18 8.67 7.03
CA THR A 228 17.69 9.26 8.28
C THR A 228 17.32 10.72 8.08
N GLN A 229 18.14 11.48 7.36
CA GLN A 229 17.85 12.89 7.07
C GLN A 229 16.65 13.05 6.15
N ASN A 230 16.50 12.18 5.14
CA ASN A 230 15.36 12.21 4.23
C ASN A 230 14.05 11.93 4.95
N LEU A 231 14.00 10.93 5.84
CA LEU A 231 12.80 10.66 6.65
C LEU A 231 12.45 11.83 7.54
N LEU A 232 13.42 12.40 8.27
CA LEU A 232 13.17 13.55 9.13
C LEU A 232 12.62 14.74 8.34
N LYS A 233 13.20 15.03 7.15
CA LYS A 233 12.71 16.08 6.25
C LYS A 233 11.33 15.82 5.65
N MET A 234 10.83 14.58 5.69
CA MET A 234 9.49 14.24 5.21
C MET A 234 8.46 14.35 6.34
N GLU A 235 8.81 13.95 7.56
CA GLU A 235 7.90 13.91 8.70
C GLU A 235 7.83 15.25 9.46
N LEU A 236 8.90 16.05 9.46
CA LEU A 236 9.00 17.32 10.19
C LEU A 236 8.88 18.55 9.27
N ARG A 237 8.08 18.48 8.20
CA ARG A 237 7.82 19.66 7.37
C ARG A 237 6.85 20.60 8.08
N ASP A 238 7.41 21.37 9.02
CA ASP A 238 6.97 22.69 9.47
C ASP A 238 8.17 23.65 9.42
#